data_AF-A0A7W4JXD0-F1
#
_entry.id   AF-A0A7W4JXD0-F1
#
_cell.length_a   1.000
_cell.length_b   1.000
_cell.length_c   1.000
_cell.angle_alpha   90.00
_cell.angle_beta   90.00
_cell.angle_gamma   90.00
#
_symmetry.space_group_name_H-M   'P 1'
#
loop_
_entity.id
_entity.type
_entity.pdbx_description
1 polymer ?
#
loop_
_entity_poly.entity_id
_entity_poly.type
_entity_poly.pdbx_seq_one_letter_code
_entity_poly.pdbx_strand_id
1 'polypeptide(L)' 'MIVCSCNALSHTDIESAIRAGASRPAEIHAARQCRAQCGNCVPGMLCLLRNALKAATLEGLPNADAQRQHAGHA' A
#
# COMPACT_ATOMS: atom_id res chain seq x y z
N MET A 1 12.73 -6.30 6.71
CA MET A 1 12.38 -5.97 8.11
C MET A 1 11.17 -6.80 8.54
N ILE A 2 11.15 -7.34 9.77
CA ILE A 2 9.94 -7.94 10.36
C ILE A 2 9.00 -6.83 10.84
N VAL A 3 7.74 -6.90 10.42
CA VAL A 3 6.68 -5.95 10.79
C VAL A 3 5.72 -6.57 11.81
N CYS A 4 5.49 -7.89 11.76
CA CYS A 4 4.67 -8.60 12.74
C CYS A 4 5.43 -9.79 13.31
N SER A 5 5.87 -9.70 14.58
CA SER A 5 6.58 -10.80 15.25
C SER A 5 5.67 -12.00 15.54
N CYS A 6 4.42 -11.75 15.93
CA CYS A 6 3.41 -12.78 16.23
C CYS A 6 3.15 -13.76 15.09
N ASN A 7 3.15 -13.26 13.86
CA ASN A 7 2.84 -14.03 12.66
C ASN A 7 4.04 -14.11 11.68
N ALA A 8 5.23 -13.70 12.14
CA ALA A 8 6.46 -13.64 11.35
C ALA A 8 6.31 -12.95 9.98
N LEU A 9 5.54 -11.86 9.91
CA LEU A 9 5.33 -11.13 8.65
C LEU A 9 6.43 -10.09 8.44
N SER A 10 7.09 -10.15 7.29
CA SER A 10 8.05 -9.16 6.84
C SER A 10 7.38 -8.01 6.09
N HIS A 11 8.15 -6.95 5.87
CA HIS A 11 7.80 -5.85 4.95
C HIS A 11 7.39 -6.38 3.57
N THR A 12 8.15 -7.33 3.02
CA THR A 12 7.90 -7.93 1.70
C THR A 12 6.63 -8.79 1.67
N ASP A 13 6.28 -9.45 2.78
CA ASP A 13 4.99 -10.15 2.89
C ASP A 13 3.83 -9.16 2.79
N ILE A 14 3.95 -8.01 3.46
CA ILE A 14 2.93 -6.95 3.42
C ILE A 14 2.83 -6.35 2.02
N GLU A 15 3.94 -5.98 1.39
CA GLU A 15 3.94 -5.45 0.02
C GLU A 15 3.35 -6.44 -0.98
N SER A 16 3.64 -7.73 -0.83
CA SER A 16 3.08 -8.78 -1.69
C SER A 16 1.56 -8.91 -1.51
N ALA A 17 1.06 -8.83 -0.28
CA ALA A 17 -0.39 -8.81 -0.02
C ALA A 17 -1.06 -7.55 -0.61
N ILE A 18 -0.41 -6.39 -0.51
CA ILE A 18 -0.92 -5.12 -1.09
C ILE A 18 -0.98 -5.22 -2.63
N ARG A 19 0.07 -5.73 -3.28
CA ARG A 19 0.09 -5.96 -4.73
C ARG A 19 -0.99 -6.95 -5.18
N ALA A 20 -1.37 -7.89 -4.31
CA ALA A 20 -2.47 -8.81 -4.53
C ALA A 20 -3.87 -8.19 -4.24
N GLY A 21 -3.94 -6.92 -3.86
CA GLY A 21 -5.19 -6.17 -3.66
C GLY A 21 -5.61 -5.95 -2.21
N ALA A 22 -4.77 -6.30 -1.22
CA ALA A 22 -5.10 -6.01 0.17
C ALA A 22 -5.16 -4.49 0.42
N SER A 23 -6.27 -4.04 1.01
CA SER A 23 -6.58 -2.64 1.29
C SER A 23 -6.64 -2.32 2.80
N ARG A 24 -6.61 -3.36 3.65
CA ARG A 24 -6.69 -3.25 5.11
C ARG A 24 -5.91 -4.35 5.84
N PRO A 25 -5.49 -4.14 7.10
CA PRO A 25 -4.68 -5.12 7.84
C PRO A 25 -5.28 -6.52 7.94
N ALA A 26 -6.61 -6.64 8.04
CA ALA A 26 -7.28 -7.93 8.08
C ALA A 26 -7.06 -8.75 6.79
N GLU A 27 -7.01 -8.10 5.63
CA GLU A 27 -6.76 -8.76 4.34
C GLU A 27 -5.31 -9.20 4.20
N ILE A 28 -4.36 -8.44 4.77
CA ILE A 28 -2.94 -8.85 4.85
C ILE A 28 -2.81 -10.14 5.67
N HIS A 29 -3.46 -10.20 6.83
CA HIS A 29 -3.46 -11.42 7.66
C HIS A 29 -4.13 -12.59 6.94
N ALA A 30 -5.27 -12.37 6.29
CA ALA A 30 -5.97 -13.39 5.53
C ALA A 30 -5.13 -13.94 4.36
N ALA A 31 -4.43 -13.07 3.62
CA ALA A 31 -3.54 -13.46 2.51
C ALA A 31 -2.36 -14.35 2.95
N ARG A 32 -2.00 -14.31 4.23
CA ARG A 32 -0.96 -15.16 4.85
C ARG A 32 -1.54 -16.23 5.76
N GLN A 33 -2.85 -16.49 5.66
CA GLN A 33 -3.57 -17.53 6.39
C GLN A 33 -3.39 -17.44 7.91
N CYS A 34 -3.24 -16.22 8.43
CA CYS A 34 -3.07 -15.96 9.85
C CYS A 34 -4.13 -14.99 10.37
N ARG A 35 -4.15 -14.79 11.70
CA ARG A 35 -5.06 -13.86 12.37
C ARG A 35 -4.25 -12.84 13.17
N ALA A 36 -4.83 -11.66 13.39
CA ALA A 36 -4.23 -10.68 14.30
C ALA A 36 -4.12 -11.28 15.72
N GLN A 37 -3.01 -10.98 16.40
CA GLN A 37 -2.77 -11.41 17.79
C GLN A 37 -2.67 -10.18 18.71
N CYS A 38 -1.50 -9.54 18.79
CA CYS A 38 -1.27 -8.40 19.70
C CYS A 38 -1.56 -7.02 19.08
N GLY A 39 -1.67 -6.92 17.75
CA GLY A 39 -1.96 -5.66 17.05
C GLY A 39 -0.80 -4.67 16.90
N ASN A 40 0.37 -4.92 17.50
CA ASN A 40 1.51 -3.99 17.44
C ASN A 40 2.02 -3.71 16.02
N CYS A 41 1.74 -4.60 15.06
CA CYS A 41 2.10 -4.41 13.65
C CYS A 41 1.17 -3.46 12.89
N VAL A 42 -0.01 -3.13 13.43
CA VAL A 42 -1.06 -2.38 12.72
C VAL A 42 -0.59 -1.00 12.28
N PRO A 43 0.07 -0.16 13.10
CA PRO A 43 0.55 1.15 12.65
C PRO A 43 1.52 1.06 11.46
N GLY A 44 2.43 0.07 11.48
CA GLY A 44 3.37 -0.18 10.38
C GLY A 44 2.67 -0.66 9.11
N MET A 45 1.73 -1.60 9.22
CA MET A 45 0.90 -2.06 8.10
C MET A 45 0.11 -0.90 7.47
N LEU A 46 -0.51 -0.06 8.28
CA LEU A 46 -1.28 1.10 7.80
C LEU A 46 -0.39 2.14 7.11
N CYS A 47 0.85 2.32 7.56
CA CYS A 47 1.83 3.17 6.86
C CYS A 47 2.07 2.67 5.43
N LEU A 48 2.38 1.38 5.28
CA LEU A 48 2.63 0.75 3.97
C LEU A 48 1.40 0.80 3.07
N LEU A 49 0.22 0.46 3.60
CA LEU A 49 -1.05 0.55 2.88
C LEU A 49 -1.33 1.96 2.37
N ARG A 50 -1.22 2.97 3.25
CA ARG A 50 -1.49 4.37 2.87
C ARG A 50 -0.53 4.85 1.79
N ASN A 51 0.76 4.47 1.89
CA ASN A 51 1.75 4.86 0.88
C ASN A 51 1.43 4.21 -0.47
N ALA A 52 1.09 2.92 -0.49
CA ALA A 52 0.72 2.22 -1.72
C ALA A 52 -0.56 2.77 -2.35
N LEU A 53 -1.61 3.04 -1.56
CA LEU A 53 -2.86 3.62 -2.05
C LEU A 53 -2.67 5.04 -2.60
N LYS A 54 -1.82 5.86 -1.97
CA LYS A 54 -1.45 7.18 -2.48
C LYS A 54 -0.69 7.07 -3.79
N ALA A 55 0.29 6.17 -3.88
CA ALA A 55 1.04 5.94 -5.12
C ALA A 55 0.10 5.54 -6.27
N ALA A 56 -0.79 4.57 -6.04
CA ALA A 56 -1.77 4.13 -7.02
C ALA A 56 -2.75 5.25 -7.44
N THR A 57 -3.08 6.16 -6.52
CA THR A 57 -3.92 7.33 -6.85
C THR A 57 -3.18 8.31 -7.74
N LEU A 58 -1.91 8.61 -7.44
CA LEU A 58 -1.06 9.54 -8.20
C LEU A 58 -0.70 9.02 -9.60
N GLU A 59 -0.45 7.72 -9.74
CA GLU A 59 -0.17 7.10 -11.05
C GLU A 59 -1.38 7.16 -12.01
N GLY A 60 -2.59 7.41 -11.49
CA GLY A 60 -3.81 7.58 -12.28
C GLY A 60 -4.18 9.04 -12.61
N LEU A 61 -3.48 10.05 -12.07
CA LEU A 61 -3.72 11.44 -12.45
C LEU A 61 -2.96 11.78 -13.74
N PRO A 62 -3.62 12.36 -14.78
CA PRO A 62 -2.88 12.91 -15.92
C PRO A 62 -1.93 13.99 -15.41
N ASN A 63 -0.64 13.88 -15.78
CA ASN A 63 0.37 14.88 -15.46
C ASN A 63 -0.14 16.27 -15.83
N ALA A 64 -0.33 17.15 -14.83
CA ALA A 64 -0.75 18.53 -15.04
C ALA A 64 0.25 19.32 -15.92
N ASP A 65 1.48 18.84 -16.04
CA ASP A 65 2.54 19.42 -16.89
C ASP A 65 2.31 19.20 -18.40
N ALA A 66 1.50 18.21 -18.80
CA ALA A 66 1.21 17.96 -20.21
C ALA A 66 0.22 18.97 -20.83
N GLN A 67 -0.57 19.67 -20.01
CA GLN A 67 -1.62 20.59 -20.49
C GLN A 67 -1.15 22.03 -20.76
N ARG A 68 0.07 22.42 -20.35
CA ARG A 68 0.59 23.78 -20.61
C ARG A 68 1.17 23.98 -22.02
N GLN A 69 1.53 22.92 -22.74
CA GLN A 69 2.25 23.02 -24.01
C GLN A 69 1.35 23.18 -25.25
N HIS A 70 0.02 23.10 -25.12
CA HIS A 70 -0.92 23.19 -26.25
C HIS A 70 -1.74 24.49 -26.33
N ALA A 71 -1.58 25.43 -25.38
CA ALA A 71 -2.37 26.66 -25.33
C ALA A 71 -1.66 27.90 -25.93
N GLY A 72 -0.71 27.73 -26.86
CA GLY A 72 0.12 28.81 -27.36
C GLY A 72 0.51 28.70 -28.83
N HIS A 73 -0.49 28.67 -29.73
CA HIS A 73 -0.37 29.14 -31.11
C HIS A 73 -1.77 29.57 -31.58
N ALA A 74 -2.05 30.86 -31.49
CA ALA A 74 -3.12 31.57 -32.19
C ALA A 74 -2.53 32.90 -32.66
#